data_AF-A0A284VUK6-F1
#
_entry.id   AF-A0A284VUK6-F1
#
_cell.length_a   1.000
_cell.length_b   1.000
_cell.length_c   1.000
_cell.angle_alpha   90.00
_cell.angle_beta   90.00
_cell.angle_gamma   90.00
#
_symmetry.space_group_name_H-M   'P 1'
#
loop_
_entity.id
_entity.type
_entity.pdbx_description
1 polymer ?
#
loop_
_entity_poly.entity_id
_entity_poly.type
_entity_poly.pdbx_seq_one_letter_code
_entity_poly.pdbx_strand_id
1 'polypeptide(L)'
;MALSCSNYILSNMVSIIDKFLHELKINGTAEKTLTDYSRFLKNINKVKSLEKWDKSDVNRYIMEMHGECLIGTVEICKVKLKRFFTWAGKSELVSHLNT
;
A
#
# COMPACT_ATOMS: atom_id res chain seq x y z
N MET A 1 18.54 9.33 23.20
CA MET A 1 17.33 8.49 23.27
C MET A 1 16.56 8.54 21.94
N ALA A 2 17.17 8.13 20.82
CA ALA A 2 16.56 8.27 19.48
C ALA A 2 16.10 6.94 18.85
N LEU A 3 16.26 5.81 19.55
CA LEU A 3 16.02 4.46 19.01
C LEU A 3 14.57 3.95 19.19
N SER A 4 13.75 4.58 20.03
CA SER A 4 12.43 4.05 20.38
C SER A 4 11.29 4.49 19.44
N CYS A 5 11.40 5.66 18.78
CA CYS A 5 10.36 6.12 17.85
C CYS A 5 10.28 5.27 16.59
N SER A 6 11.43 4.80 16.07
CA SER A 6 11.48 4.04 14.82
C SER A 6 10.82 2.67 14.94
N ASN A 7 10.93 2.00 16.10
CA ASN A 7 10.31 0.69 16.33
C ASN A 7 8.80 0.80 16.55
N TYR A 8 8.32 1.85 17.21
CA TYR A 8 6.89 2.04 17.45
C TYR A 8 6.11 2.30 16.15
N ILE A 9 6.70 3.09 15.25
CA ILE A 9 6.12 3.40 13.93
C ILE A 9 6.09 2.15 13.03
N LEU A 10 7.15 1.32 13.07
CA LEU A 10 7.20 0.06 12.32
C LEU A 10 6.17 -0.97 12.82
N SER A 11 6.00 -1.10 14.14
CA SER A 11 4.96 -1.96 14.74
C SER A 11 3.55 -1.49 14.42
N ASN A 12 3.33 -0.18 14.36
CA ASN A 12 2.02 0.39 14.02
C ASN A 12 1.62 0.06 12.57
N MET A 13 2.58 0.14 11.64
CA MET A 13 2.29 -0.07 10.22
C MET A 13 2.01 -1.52 9.83
N VAL A 14 2.75 -2.47 10.40
CA VAL A 14 2.44 -3.89 10.20
C VAL A 14 1.04 -4.19 10.75
N SER A 15 0.64 -3.56 11.85
CA SER A 15 -0.71 -3.67 12.40
C SER A 15 -1.78 -3.06 11.49
N ILE A 16 -1.52 -1.90 10.86
CA ILE A 16 -2.47 -1.26 9.92
C ILE A 16 -2.68 -2.15 8.68
N ILE A 17 -1.60 -2.69 8.12
CA ILE A 17 -1.68 -3.61 6.98
C ILE A 17 -2.46 -4.87 7.36
N ASP A 18 -2.20 -5.44 8.53
CA ASP A 18 -2.88 -6.65 9.01
C ASP A 18 -4.38 -6.42 9.21
N LYS A 19 -4.77 -5.28 9.83
CA LYS A 19 -6.17 -4.86 9.98
C LYS A 19 -6.88 -4.72 8.64
N PHE A 20 -6.24 -4.05 7.67
CA PHE A 20 -6.79 -3.91 6.32
C PHE A 20 -7.01 -5.27 5.65
N LEU A 21 -6.03 -6.17 5.73
CA LEU A 21 -6.15 -7.53 5.16
C LEU A 21 -7.22 -8.35 5.87
N HIS A 22 -7.37 -8.19 7.19
CA HIS A 22 -8.41 -8.83 7.98
C HIS A 22 -9.80 -8.36 7.55
N GLU A 23 -10.00 -7.06 7.32
CA GLU A 23 -11.26 -6.54 6.77
C GLU A 23 -11.52 -7.04 5.35
N LEU A 24 -10.50 -7.11 4.49
CA LEU A 24 -10.66 -7.71 3.16
C LEU A 24 -11.08 -9.19 3.25
N LYS A 25 -10.54 -9.93 4.23
CA LYS A 25 -10.90 -11.34 4.48
C LYS A 25 -12.35 -11.46 4.90
N ILE A 26 -12.81 -10.64 5.84
CA ILE A 26 -14.21 -10.60 6.28
C ILE A 26 -15.15 -10.27 5.10
N ASN A 27 -14.72 -9.38 4.21
CA ASN A 27 -15.45 -9.01 2.99
C ASN A 27 -15.44 -10.10 1.88
N GLY A 28 -14.93 -11.30 2.17
CA GLY A 28 -14.96 -12.43 1.22
C GLY A 28 -13.87 -12.38 0.15
N THR A 29 -12.78 -11.63 0.37
CA THR A 29 -11.64 -11.62 -0.56
C THR A 29 -10.89 -12.95 -0.48
N ALA A 30 -10.58 -13.55 -1.64
CA ALA A 30 -9.84 -14.81 -1.72
C ALA A 30 -8.47 -14.75 -1.03
N GLU A 31 -8.06 -15.83 -0.35
CA GLU A 31 -6.78 -15.89 0.39
C GLU A 31 -5.55 -15.65 -0.49
N LYS A 32 -5.58 -16.13 -1.74
CA LYS A 32 -4.52 -15.87 -2.72
C LYS A 32 -4.37 -14.37 -2.98
N THR A 33 -5.48 -13.66 -3.12
CA THR A 33 -5.52 -12.20 -3.32
C THR A 33 -5.03 -11.48 -2.07
N LEU A 34 -5.43 -11.92 -0.87
CA LEU A 34 -4.94 -11.35 0.39
C LEU A 34 -3.43 -11.50 0.56
N THR A 35 -2.88 -12.67 0.22
CA THR A 35 -1.44 -12.95 0.32
C THR A 35 -0.65 -12.06 -0.64
N ASP A 36 -1.14 -11.93 -1.87
CA ASP A 36 -0.56 -11.07 -2.90
C ASP A 36 -0.60 -9.59 -2.49
N TYR A 37 -1.74 -9.15 -1.93
CA TYR A 37 -1.91 -7.79 -1.40
C TYR A 37 -0.99 -7.53 -0.19
N SER A 38 -0.86 -8.49 0.72
CA SER A 38 0.04 -8.41 1.87
C SER A 38 1.49 -8.24 1.44
N ARG A 39 1.93 -9.07 0.48
CA ARG A 39 3.28 -8.98 -0.08
C ARG A 39 3.52 -7.62 -0.73
N PHE A 40 2.54 -7.12 -1.49
CA PHE A 40 2.58 -5.82 -2.13
C PHE A 40 2.76 -4.67 -1.12
N LEU A 41 1.88 -4.57 -0.12
CA LEU A 41 1.96 -3.52 0.90
C LEU A 41 3.24 -3.60 1.73
N LYS A 42 3.71 -4.81 2.06
CA LYS A 42 4.99 -4.99 2.77
C LYS A 42 6.18 -4.52 1.94
N ASN A 43 6.20 -4.80 0.64
CA ASN A 43 7.25 -4.31 -0.26
C ASN A 43 7.25 -2.78 -0.33
N ILE A 44 6.08 -2.17 -0.47
CA ILE A 44 5.95 -0.71 -0.48
C ILE A 44 6.46 -0.10 0.82
N ASN A 45 6.06 -0.66 1.96
CA ASN A 45 6.47 -0.16 3.27
C ASN A 45 7.98 -0.29 3.53
N LYS A 46 8.67 -1.21 2.85
CA LYS A 46 10.14 -1.31 2.89
C LYS A 46 10.83 -0.14 2.17
N VAL A 47 10.23 0.35 1.09
CA VAL A 47 10.78 1.47 0.30
C VAL A 47 10.62 2.78 1.07
N LYS A 48 9.40 3.06 1.54
CA LYS A 48 9.09 4.25 2.34
C LYS A 48 7.86 3.95 3.19
N SER A 49 7.88 4.38 4.45
CA SER A 49 6.73 4.20 5.35
C SER A 49 5.48 4.85 4.75
N LEU A 50 4.40 4.08 4.59
CA LEU A 50 3.12 4.52 3.98
C LEU A 50 2.53 5.80 4.59
N GLU A 51 2.93 6.17 5.81
CA GLU A 51 2.51 7.40 6.50
C GLU A 51 3.13 8.64 5.88
N LYS A 52 4.36 8.51 5.38
CA LYS A 52 5.15 9.57 4.74
C LYS A 52 4.96 9.60 3.23
N TRP A 53 4.06 8.78 2.69
CA TRP A 53 3.76 8.78 1.27
C TRP A 53 3.00 10.04 0.90
N ASP A 54 3.48 10.69 -0.14
CA ASP A 54 2.80 11.78 -0.81
C ASP A 54 2.40 11.38 -2.24
N LYS A 55 1.63 12.26 -2.89
CA LYS A 55 1.12 12.06 -4.26
C LYS A 55 2.23 11.76 -5.26
N SER A 56 3.41 12.35 -5.09
CA SER A 56 4.57 12.18 -5.95
C SER A 56 5.21 10.80 -5.75
N ASP A 57 5.26 10.29 -4.52
CA ASP A 57 5.73 8.92 -4.27
C ASP A 57 4.82 7.89 -4.95
N VAL A 58 3.50 8.08 -4.88
CA VAL A 58 2.52 7.23 -5.56
C VAL A 58 2.79 7.21 -7.07
N ASN A 59 2.98 8.38 -7.68
CA ASN A 59 3.28 8.49 -9.10
C ASN A 59 4.64 7.88 -9.47
N ARG A 60 5.67 8.12 -8.66
CA ARG A 60 7.00 7.56 -8.87
C ARG A 60 6.95 6.03 -8.82
N TYR A 61 6.29 5.47 -7.81
CA TYR A 61 6.16 4.01 -7.67
C TYR A 61 5.41 3.39 -8.85
N ILE A 62 4.36 4.05 -9.34
CA ILE A 62 3.63 3.62 -10.55
C ILE A 62 4.53 3.69 -11.79
N MET A 63 5.34 4.74 -11.93
CA MET A 63 6.31 4.88 -13.03
C MET A 63 7.40 3.81 -12.96
N GLU A 64 7.89 3.48 -11.77
CA GLU A 64 8.88 2.41 -11.57
C GLU A 64 8.30 1.05 -12.03
N MET A 65 7.06 0.74 -11.62
CA MET A 65 6.36 -0.48 -12.05
C MET A 65 6.08 -0.51 -13.56
N HIS A 66 5.84 0.66 -14.17
CA HIS A 66 5.67 0.80 -15.61
C HIS A 66 6.99 0.59 -16.36
N GLY A 67 8.11 1.05 -15.80
CA GLY A 67 9.46 0.86 -16.34
C GLY A 67 9.89 -0.60 -16.40
N GLU A 68 9.37 -1.44 -15.51
CA GLU A 68 9.61 -2.90 -15.53
C GLU A 68 8.74 -3.66 -16.56
N CYS A 69 8.00 -2.95 -17.43
CA CYS A 69 7.15 -3.50 -18.50
C CYS A 69 6.03 -4.44 -17.99
N LEU A 70 5.60 -4.25 -16.75
CA LEU A 70 4.52 -5.00 -16.13
C LEU A 70 3.19 -4.22 -16.24
N ILE A 71 2.73 -3.96 -17.46
CA ILE A 71 1.57 -3.07 -17.73
C ILE A 71 0.31 -3.56 -16.99
N GLY A 72 0.04 -4.88 -16.97
CA GLY A 72 -1.07 -5.44 -16.17
C GLY A 72 -0.89 -5.27 -14.66
N THR A 73 0.35 -5.17 -14.20
CA THR A 73 0.68 -4.90 -12.80
C THR A 73 0.47 -3.43 -12.44
N VAL A 74 0.62 -2.49 -13.38
CA VAL A 74 0.40 -1.06 -13.13
C VAL A 74 -1.05 -0.75 -12.76
N GLU A 75 -2.03 -1.26 -13.51
CA GLU A 75 -3.44 -1.05 -13.16
C GLU A 75 -3.82 -1.73 -11.85
N ILE A 76 -3.34 -2.96 -11.64
CA ILE A 76 -3.52 -3.68 -10.38
C ILE A 76 -2.88 -2.91 -9.22
N CYS A 77 -1.71 -2.30 -9.40
CA CYS A 77 -1.05 -1.45 -8.42
C CYS A 77 -1.89 -0.22 -8.10
N LYS A 78 -2.42 0.48 -9.11
CA LYS A 78 -3.31 1.64 -8.89
C LYS A 78 -4.54 1.25 -8.09
N VAL A 79 -5.21 0.15 -8.44
CA VAL A 79 -6.41 -0.34 -7.72
C VAL A 79 -6.06 -0.69 -6.27
N LYS A 80 -4.94 -1.39 -6.05
CA LYS A 80 -4.47 -1.74 -4.69
C LYS A 80 -4.16 -0.47 -3.90
N LEU A 81 -3.30 0.42 -4.40
CA LEU A 81 -2.96 1.67 -3.71
C LEU A 81 -4.22 2.47 -3.39
N LYS A 82 -5.13 2.63 -4.36
CA LYS A 82 -6.39 3.37 -4.17
C LYS A 82 -7.23 2.76 -3.05
N ARG A 83 -7.41 1.45 -3.04
CA ARG A 83 -8.21 0.76 -2.01
C ARG A 83 -7.59 0.87 -0.61
N PHE A 84 -6.27 0.67 -0.50
CA PHE A 84 -5.58 0.77 0.79
C PHE A 84 -5.58 2.21 1.33
N PHE A 85 -5.17 3.19 0.53
CA PHE A 85 -5.12 4.59 0.97
C PHE A 85 -6.51 5.17 1.22
N THR A 86 -7.53 4.74 0.48
CA THR A 86 -8.92 5.13 0.78
C THR A 86 -9.37 4.56 2.12
N TRP A 87 -9.10 3.29 2.40
CA TRP A 87 -9.41 2.69 3.69
C TRP A 87 -8.63 3.33 4.85
N ALA A 88 -7.37 3.69 4.63
CA ALA A 88 -6.53 4.38 5.60
C ALA A 88 -6.90 5.87 5.79
N GLY A 89 -7.97 6.37 5.15
CA GLY A 89 -8.43 7.75 5.26
C GLY A 89 -7.57 8.78 4.49
N LYS A 90 -6.67 8.31 3.60
CA LYS A 90 -5.77 9.13 2.78
C LYS A 90 -6.12 9.05 1.29
N SER A 91 -7.42 9.08 0.97
CA SER A 91 -7.91 9.02 -0.41
C SER A 91 -7.38 10.17 -1.28
N GLU A 92 -7.01 11.31 -0.70
CA GLU A 92 -6.38 12.44 -1.38
C GLU A 92 -5.12 12.03 -2.16
N LEU A 93 -4.32 11.11 -1.63
CA LEU A 93 -3.05 10.64 -2.22
C LEU A 93 -3.25 9.83 -3.50
N VAL A 94 -4.46 9.33 -3.72
CA VAL A 94 -4.81 8.39 -4.80
C VAL A 94 -6.01 8.87 -5.61
N SER A 95 -6.56 10.04 -5.27
CA SER A 95 -7.72 10.64 -5.92
C SER A 95 -7.46 10.97 -7.39
N HIS A 96 -6.20 11.27 -7.73
CA HIS A 96 -5.75 11.56 -9.10
C HIS A 96 -5.48 10.32 -9.93
N LEU A 97 -5.51 9.13 -9.33
CA LEU A 97 -5.35 7.88 -10.05
C LEU A 97 -6.68 7.58 -10.77
N ASN A 98 -6.70 7.86 -12.08
CA ASN A 98 -7.68 7.27 -12.98
C ASN A 98 -7.40 5.76 -13.05
N THR A 99 -8.37 5.02 -12.52
CA THR A 99 -8.56 3.57 -12.61
C THR A 99 -9.67 3.32 -13.62
#